data_AF-A0A1B7XQI7-F1
#
_entry.id   AF-A0A1B7XQI7-F1
#
_cell.length_a   1.000
_cell.length_b   1.000
_cell.length_c   1.000
_cell.angle_alpha   90.00
_cell.angle_beta   90.00
_cell.angle_gamma   90.00
#
_symmetry.space_group_name_H-M   'P 1'
#
loop_
_entity.id
_entity.type
_entity.pdbx_description
1 polymer ?
#
loop_
_entity_poly.entity_id
_entity_poly.type
_entity_poly.pdbx_seq_one_letter_code
_entity_poly.pdbx_strand_id
1 'polypeptide(L)'
;MAVRNKRGSPRTRLPRSAYTRASQITATLKILHRQDGPYVHERQISFKTGRTKDFWDTMLLEPEHRDHLSAFLKAPKSGKKCWVGFFSCPQSNWVGTGNAYKSADWHCFAVLIISDERCGKHLLLYDNDAKAGVTTSSRISDVIWGLQKNLWTSVQKMGRFTLWYSTDQSKAGTNKCLRYSLEQVHRWSELKDETLQTERDLRLTGFIKLTKP
;
A
#
# COMPACT_ATOMS: atom_id res chain seq x y z
N MET A 1 -0.63 30.26 33.14
CA MET A 1 -0.63 29.04 32.27
C MET A 1 0.10 29.38 30.97
N ALA A 2 1.28 28.83 30.72
CA ALA A 2 2.06 29.12 29.53
C ALA A 2 1.53 28.32 28.32
N VAL A 3 1.05 29.02 27.30
CA VAL A 3 0.67 28.44 26.01
C VAL A 3 1.95 28.00 25.29
N ARG A 4 2.27 26.71 25.34
CA ARG A 4 3.37 26.14 24.54
C ARG A 4 2.95 26.19 23.07
N ASN A 5 3.52 27.14 22.32
CA ASN A 5 3.48 27.14 20.86
C ASN A 5 4.09 25.82 20.35
N LYS A 6 3.23 24.90 19.89
CA LYS A 6 3.66 23.71 19.16
C LYS A 6 4.35 24.18 17.88
N ARG A 7 5.69 24.13 17.85
CA ARG A 7 6.46 24.28 16.62
C ARG A 7 5.87 23.28 15.61
N GLY A 8 5.33 23.80 14.51
CA GLY A 8 4.80 22.95 13.44
C GLY A 8 5.88 21.97 13.01
N SER A 9 5.53 20.68 12.97
CA SER A 9 6.41 19.66 12.43
C SER A 9 6.90 20.10 11.05
N PRO A 10 8.21 20.04 10.75
CA PRO A 10 8.69 20.31 9.40
C PRO A 10 7.90 19.46 8.41
N ARG A 11 7.35 20.08 7.38
CA ARG A 11 6.58 19.38 6.34
C ARG A 11 7.53 18.44 5.59
N THR A 12 7.41 17.14 5.83
CA THR A 12 8.14 16.12 5.08
C THR A 12 7.82 16.25 3.59
N ARG A 13 8.81 16.58 2.78
CA ARG A 13 8.65 16.64 1.32
C ARG A 13 8.67 15.21 0.78
N LEU A 14 7.51 14.74 0.31
CA LEU A 14 7.40 13.43 -0.32
C LEU A 14 8.10 13.42 -1.69
N PRO A 15 8.80 12.32 -2.05
CA PRO A 15 9.32 12.12 -3.39
C PRO A 15 8.24 12.24 -4.47
N ARG A 16 8.62 12.80 -5.62
CA ARG A 16 7.71 13.05 -6.76
C ARG A 16 8.18 12.47 -8.08
N SER A 17 9.47 12.15 -8.20
CA SER A 17 10.06 11.61 -9.43
C SER A 17 9.81 10.11 -9.51
N ALA A 18 9.30 9.60 -10.63
CA ALA A 18 9.16 8.15 -10.85
C ALA A 18 10.49 7.39 -10.73
N TYR A 19 11.62 8.08 -10.90
CA TYR A 19 12.98 7.54 -10.77
C TYR A 19 13.55 7.64 -9.34
N THR A 20 12.72 7.91 -8.34
CA THR A 20 13.17 7.94 -6.94
C THR A 20 13.73 6.58 -6.54
N ARG A 21 14.91 6.58 -5.92
CA ARG A 21 15.59 5.36 -5.46
C ARG A 21 14.81 4.66 -4.33
N ALA A 22 14.93 3.34 -4.23
CA ALA A 22 14.26 2.54 -3.20
C ALA A 22 14.71 2.94 -1.79
N SER A 23 15.99 3.26 -1.64
CA SER A 23 16.60 3.79 -0.41
C SER A 23 15.94 5.10 0.05
N GLN A 24 15.65 6.01 -0.88
CA GLN A 24 14.97 7.29 -0.57
C GLN A 24 13.49 7.07 -0.19
N ILE A 25 12.80 6.14 -0.84
CA ILE A 25 11.43 5.75 -0.47
C ILE A 25 11.42 5.14 0.92
N THR A 26 12.37 4.23 1.22
CA THR A 26 12.56 3.64 2.56
C THR A 26 12.76 4.73 3.63
N ALA A 27 13.64 5.70 3.38
CA ALA A 27 13.85 6.81 4.30
C ALA A 27 12.57 7.62 4.54
N THR A 28 11.78 7.85 3.49
CA THR A 28 10.49 8.53 3.58
C THR A 28 9.51 7.73 4.45
N LEU A 29 9.33 6.43 4.20
CA LEU A 29 8.40 5.58 4.96
C LEU A 29 8.76 5.51 6.44
N LYS A 30 10.04 5.48 6.78
CA LYS A 30 10.51 5.52 8.17
C LYS A 30 10.12 6.81 8.90
N ILE A 31 10.22 7.96 8.24
CA ILE A 31 9.84 9.27 8.82
C ILE A 31 8.33 9.35 9.05
N LEU A 32 7.52 8.61 8.29
CA LEU A 32 6.07 8.57 8.46
C LEU A 32 5.62 7.72 9.67
N HIS A 33 6.53 7.00 10.32
CA HIS A 33 6.19 6.25 11.53
C HIS A 33 5.87 7.20 12.70
N ARG A 34 4.79 6.91 13.43
CA ARG A 34 4.36 7.69 14.59
C ARG A 34 3.99 6.78 15.74
N GLN A 35 4.33 7.20 16.97
CA GLN A 35 4.07 6.41 18.16
C GLN A 35 2.57 6.16 18.39
N ASP A 36 1.72 7.15 18.11
CA ASP A 36 0.26 7.14 18.27
C ASP A 36 -0.51 6.72 17.00
N GLY A 37 0.20 6.55 15.87
CA GLY A 37 -0.40 6.24 14.58
C GLY A 37 -0.35 4.74 14.21
N PRO A 38 -0.85 4.39 13.03
CA PRO A 38 -0.74 3.05 12.45
C PRO A 38 0.70 2.54 12.37
N TYR A 39 0.85 1.22 12.28
CA TYR A 39 2.09 0.63 11.82
C TYR A 39 2.33 1.02 10.36
N VAL A 40 3.38 1.76 10.06
CA VAL A 40 3.85 2.00 8.68
C VAL A 40 5.01 1.05 8.39
N HIS A 41 4.89 0.24 7.35
CA HIS A 41 5.98 -0.64 6.93
C HIS A 41 7.14 0.17 6.36
N GLU A 42 8.35 -0.07 6.83
CA GLU A 42 9.51 0.79 6.57
C GLU A 42 10.06 0.69 5.14
N ARG A 43 9.74 -0.39 4.43
CA ARG A 43 10.26 -0.68 3.09
C ARG A 43 9.12 -0.82 2.10
N GLN A 44 9.41 -0.52 0.84
CA GLN A 44 8.44 -0.75 -0.22
C GLN A 44 8.30 -2.24 -0.51
N ILE A 45 7.07 -2.72 -0.69
CA ILE A 45 6.79 -4.11 -1.02
C ILE A 45 6.78 -4.25 -2.55
N SER A 46 7.70 -5.05 -3.09
CA SER A 46 7.82 -5.25 -4.54
C SER A 46 7.66 -6.69 -4.99
N PHE A 47 7.77 -7.65 -4.07
CA PHE A 47 7.87 -9.06 -4.43
C PHE A 47 6.80 -9.91 -3.77
N LYS A 48 6.36 -10.95 -4.48
CA LYS A 48 5.44 -11.96 -3.93
C LYS A 48 6.10 -12.75 -2.80
N THR A 49 7.33 -13.22 -3.01
CA THR A 49 8.05 -14.11 -2.08
C THR A 49 9.51 -13.69 -1.95
N GLY A 50 10.20 -14.19 -0.91
CA GLY A 50 11.65 -14.04 -0.74
C GLY A 50 12.43 -14.63 -1.92
N ARG A 51 12.07 -15.85 -2.35
CA ARG A 51 12.66 -16.47 -3.55
C ARG A 51 12.56 -15.58 -4.80
N THR A 52 11.43 -14.91 -4.98
CA THR A 52 11.25 -13.95 -6.09
C THR A 52 12.16 -12.73 -5.94
N LYS A 53 12.40 -12.25 -4.72
CA LYS A 53 13.35 -11.17 -4.44
C LYS A 53 14.80 -11.62 -4.72
N ASP A 54 15.19 -12.81 -4.25
CA ASP A 54 16.56 -13.32 -4.40
C ASP A 54 16.95 -13.47 -5.88
N PHE A 55 16.03 -13.91 -6.73
CA PHE A 55 16.24 -13.96 -8.18
C PHE A 55 16.50 -12.58 -8.81
N TRP A 56 16.11 -11.50 -8.14
CA TRP A 56 16.18 -10.14 -8.64
C TRP A 56 17.32 -9.33 -8.03
N ASP A 57 18.07 -9.93 -7.11
CA ASP A 57 19.11 -9.26 -6.35
C ASP A 57 20.24 -8.73 -7.27
N THR A 58 20.49 -9.41 -8.39
CA THR A 58 21.49 -9.00 -9.39
C THR A 58 20.94 -8.13 -10.51
N MET A 59 19.62 -7.95 -10.57
CA MET A 59 18.90 -7.39 -11.71
C MET A 59 18.27 -6.04 -11.40
N LEU A 60 17.81 -5.85 -10.18
CA LEU A 60 17.16 -4.63 -9.74
C LEU A 60 18.15 -3.70 -9.04
N LEU A 61 17.91 -2.39 -9.14
CA LEU A 61 18.61 -1.43 -8.30
C LEU A 61 18.05 -1.49 -6.88
N GLU A 62 18.93 -1.60 -5.89
CA GLU A 62 18.62 -1.57 -4.45
C GLU A 62 17.57 -2.59 -3.97
N PRO A 63 17.69 -3.88 -4.35
CA PRO A 63 16.78 -4.94 -3.90
C PRO A 63 16.75 -5.09 -2.37
N GLU A 64 17.84 -4.77 -1.67
CA GLU A 64 17.96 -4.78 -0.21
C GLU A 64 17.02 -3.76 0.47
N HIS A 65 16.62 -2.70 -0.23
CA HIS A 65 15.66 -1.69 0.22
C HIS A 65 14.20 -2.03 -0.10
N ARG A 66 13.95 -3.21 -0.66
CA ARG A 66 12.63 -3.72 -1.04
C ARG A 66 12.30 -4.97 -0.26
N ASP A 67 11.04 -5.13 0.09
CA ASP A 67 10.55 -6.30 0.81
C ASP A 67 9.53 -7.10 -0.02
N HIS A 68 9.21 -8.29 0.48
CA HIS A 68 8.19 -9.16 -0.08
C HIS A 68 6.93 -9.21 0.80
N LEU A 69 5.83 -9.71 0.25
CA LEU A 69 4.53 -9.77 0.95
C LEU A 69 4.63 -10.37 2.36
N SER A 70 5.32 -11.50 2.51
CA SER A 70 5.43 -12.14 3.82
C SER A 70 6.19 -11.29 4.85
N ALA A 71 7.13 -10.43 4.45
CA ALA A 71 7.85 -9.57 5.38
C ALA A 71 6.89 -8.50 5.93
N PHE A 72 6.12 -7.87 5.04
CA PHE A 72 5.05 -6.95 5.43
C PHE A 72 4.01 -7.60 6.34
N LEU A 73 3.48 -8.77 5.97
CA LEU A 73 2.41 -9.43 6.73
C LEU A 73 2.87 -9.99 8.08
N LYS A 74 4.13 -10.46 8.19
CA LYS A 74 4.68 -11.05 9.42
C LYS A 74 5.53 -10.11 10.28
N ALA A 75 5.84 -8.90 9.83
CA ALA A 75 6.56 -7.91 10.64
C ALA A 75 5.94 -7.76 12.05
N PRO A 76 6.70 -7.40 13.08
CA PRO A 76 6.14 -7.12 14.41
C PRO A 76 5.32 -5.83 14.36
N LYS A 77 4.01 -5.91 14.67
CA LYS A 77 3.10 -4.75 14.67
C LYS A 77 2.89 -4.18 16.06
N SER A 78 3.47 -4.77 17.10
CA SER A 78 3.38 -4.26 18.48
C SER A 78 1.96 -3.92 18.92
N GLY A 79 0.98 -4.78 18.58
CA GLY A 79 -0.43 -4.60 18.92
C GLY A 79 -1.21 -3.60 18.06
N LYS A 80 -0.58 -2.96 17.06
CA LYS A 80 -1.20 -1.95 16.20
C LYS A 80 -2.44 -2.49 15.47
N LYS A 81 -3.49 -1.67 15.42
CA LYS A 81 -4.80 -2.02 14.82
C LYS A 81 -4.83 -1.77 13.32
N CYS A 82 -4.08 -0.77 12.87
CA CYS A 82 -3.97 -0.29 11.49
C CYS A 82 -2.55 -0.53 10.96
N TRP A 83 -2.42 -1.09 9.75
CA TRP A 83 -1.14 -1.35 9.09
C TRP A 83 -1.14 -0.73 7.70
N VAL A 84 -0.16 0.13 7.42
CA VAL A 84 0.02 0.84 6.17
C VAL A 84 1.21 0.24 5.42
N GLY A 85 1.02 -0.04 4.14
CA GLY A 85 2.07 -0.52 3.25
C GLY A 85 2.10 0.27 1.95
N PHE A 86 3.31 0.51 1.46
CA PHE A 86 3.56 1.09 0.14
C PHE A 86 4.04 -0.02 -0.80
N PHE A 87 3.41 -0.15 -1.96
CA PHE A 87 3.68 -1.22 -2.91
C PHE A 87 4.17 -0.62 -4.23
N SER A 88 5.15 -1.27 -4.84
CA SER A 88 5.67 -0.88 -6.14
C SER A 88 6.00 -2.13 -6.96
N CYS A 89 5.47 -2.26 -8.17
CA CYS A 89 5.77 -3.38 -9.06
C CYS A 89 5.80 -2.91 -10.52
N PRO A 90 6.54 -3.59 -11.42
CA PRO A 90 6.44 -3.32 -12.85
C PRO A 90 5.00 -3.44 -13.35
N GLN A 91 4.54 -2.52 -14.20
CA GLN A 91 3.17 -2.48 -14.74
C GLN A 91 2.86 -3.70 -15.62
N SER A 92 3.86 -4.24 -16.32
CA SER A 92 3.80 -5.55 -16.96
C SER A 92 3.86 -6.64 -15.88
N ASN A 93 2.67 -7.02 -15.41
CA ASN A 93 2.45 -8.05 -14.40
C ASN A 93 3.10 -9.39 -14.79
N TRP A 94 4.33 -9.58 -14.35
CA TRP A 94 5.08 -10.83 -14.14
C TRP A 94 4.39 -12.13 -14.60
N VAL A 95 4.48 -12.41 -15.90
CA VAL A 95 4.73 -13.75 -16.48
C VAL A 95 5.43 -13.55 -17.83
N GLY A 96 6.62 -14.15 -18.00
CA GLY A 96 7.26 -14.34 -19.31
C GLY A 96 8.31 -13.30 -19.73
N THR A 97 9.47 -13.81 -20.15
CA THR A 97 10.53 -13.20 -21.00
C THR A 97 11.40 -12.05 -20.46
N GLY A 98 12.49 -12.40 -19.74
CA GLY A 98 13.75 -11.65 -19.73
C GLY A 98 13.78 -10.27 -19.05
N ASN A 99 14.66 -9.38 -19.53
CA ASN A 99 14.97 -8.04 -18.97
C ASN A 99 13.83 -7.00 -19.13
N ALA A 100 12.61 -7.40 -19.48
CA ALA A 100 11.50 -6.50 -19.86
C ALA A 100 11.08 -5.51 -18.75
N TYR A 101 11.44 -5.76 -17.48
CA TYR A 101 11.19 -4.82 -16.39
C TYR A 101 12.04 -3.55 -16.47
N LYS A 102 13.18 -3.58 -17.19
CA LYS A 102 14.07 -2.41 -17.33
C LYS A 102 13.41 -1.29 -18.15
N SER A 103 12.48 -1.65 -19.02
CA SER A 103 11.68 -0.76 -19.86
C SER A 103 10.23 -0.62 -19.38
N ALA A 104 9.83 -1.35 -18.33
CA ALA A 104 8.47 -1.30 -17.82
C ALA A 104 8.34 -0.20 -16.78
N ASP A 105 7.34 0.65 -16.95
CA ASP A 105 7.00 1.65 -15.94
C ASP A 105 6.62 0.94 -14.62
N TRP A 106 7.11 1.51 -13.51
CA TRP A 106 6.74 1.02 -12.19
C TRP A 106 5.37 1.56 -11.82
N HIS A 107 4.45 0.65 -11.51
CA HIS A 107 3.19 0.99 -10.88
C HIS A 107 3.33 1.00 -9.37
N CYS A 108 2.75 1.99 -8.71
CA CYS A 108 2.74 2.11 -7.25
C CYS A 108 1.30 2.16 -6.75
N PHE A 109 1.05 1.51 -5.62
CA PHE A 109 -0.24 1.57 -4.93
C PHE A 109 -0.03 1.55 -3.41
N ALA A 110 -1.04 1.96 -2.66
CA ALA A 110 -1.00 1.97 -1.20
C ALA A 110 -2.02 1.00 -0.61
N VAL A 111 -1.69 0.46 0.56
CA VAL A 111 -2.54 -0.47 1.31
C VAL A 111 -2.74 0.03 2.73
N LEU A 112 -3.98 -0.07 3.22
CA LEU A 112 -4.29 0.02 4.64
C LEU A 112 -5.04 -1.24 5.09
N ILE A 113 -4.51 -1.93 6.09
CA ILE A 113 -5.19 -3.02 6.79
C ILE A 113 -5.70 -2.50 8.12
N ILE A 114 -6.99 -2.63 8.40
CA ILE A 114 -7.62 -2.17 9.65
C ILE A 114 -8.29 -3.36 10.32
N SER A 115 -8.08 -3.52 11.63
CA SER A 115 -8.80 -4.53 12.40
C SER A 115 -10.26 -4.14 12.55
N ASP A 116 -11.17 -5.07 12.27
CA ASP A 116 -12.60 -4.90 12.56
C ASP A 116 -12.81 -5.04 14.07
N GLU A 117 -13.68 -4.23 14.66
CA GLU A 117 -13.98 -4.30 16.10
C GLU A 117 -14.62 -5.63 16.52
N ARG A 118 -15.46 -6.20 15.65
CA ARG A 118 -16.19 -7.45 15.90
C ARG A 118 -15.34 -8.65 15.52
N CYS A 119 -14.95 -8.76 14.24
CA CYS A 119 -14.14 -9.89 13.77
C CYS A 119 -13.46 -9.64 12.42
N GLY A 120 -12.22 -10.13 12.29
CA GLY A 120 -11.48 -10.07 11.04
C GLY A 120 -10.82 -8.72 10.78
N LYS A 121 -10.57 -8.43 9.50
CA LYS A 121 -9.86 -7.22 9.06
C LYS A 121 -10.43 -6.67 7.76
N HIS A 122 -10.24 -5.38 7.53
CA HIS A 122 -10.50 -4.73 6.25
C HIS A 122 -9.18 -4.47 5.55
N LEU A 123 -9.10 -4.80 4.26
CA LEU A 123 -8.01 -4.44 3.37
C LEU A 123 -8.51 -3.34 2.43
N LEU A 124 -7.96 -2.13 2.54
CA LEU A 124 -8.21 -1.04 1.62
C LEU A 124 -7.05 -0.98 0.62
N LEU A 125 -7.36 -1.07 -0.67
CA LEU A 125 -6.43 -0.92 -1.77
C LEU A 125 -6.66 0.43 -2.44
N TYR A 126 -5.70 1.34 -2.27
CA TYR A 126 -5.66 2.60 -3.01
C TYR A 126 -4.77 2.45 -4.23
N ASP A 127 -5.39 2.46 -5.40
CA ASP A 127 -4.73 2.47 -6.70
C ASP A 127 -5.08 3.79 -7.40
N ASN A 128 -4.09 4.64 -7.68
CA ASN A 128 -4.33 5.91 -8.35
C ASN A 128 -4.67 5.75 -9.85
N ASP A 129 -4.46 4.56 -10.40
CA ASP A 129 -4.85 4.16 -11.75
C ASP A 129 -5.98 3.13 -11.66
N ALA A 130 -6.96 3.42 -10.79
CA ALA A 130 -8.11 2.56 -10.55
C ALA A 130 -8.86 2.21 -11.84
N LYS A 131 -9.30 0.96 -11.96
CA LYS A 131 -10.01 0.47 -13.14
C LYS A 131 -11.35 1.21 -13.34
N ALA A 132 -11.61 1.65 -14.58
CA ALA A 132 -12.88 2.22 -15.05
C ALA A 132 -14.08 1.28 -14.80
N GLY A 133 -15.22 1.86 -14.41
CA GLY A 133 -16.49 1.13 -14.31
C GLY A 133 -16.59 0.13 -13.17
N VAL A 134 -15.72 0.19 -12.16
CA VAL A 134 -15.77 -0.70 -11.00
C VAL A 134 -16.93 -0.30 -10.08
N THR A 135 -17.78 -1.27 -9.78
CA THR A 135 -19.01 -1.12 -8.98
C THR A 135 -19.03 -2.11 -7.81
N THR A 136 -19.97 -1.97 -6.88
CA THR A 136 -20.10 -2.87 -5.73
C THR A 136 -20.45 -4.32 -6.12
N SER A 137 -20.93 -4.56 -7.35
CA SER A 137 -21.16 -5.90 -7.88
C SER A 137 -19.91 -6.51 -8.54
N SER A 138 -18.85 -5.73 -8.73
CA SER A 138 -17.61 -6.18 -9.38
C SER A 138 -16.88 -7.23 -8.53
N ARG A 139 -16.50 -8.34 -9.19
CA ARG A 139 -15.75 -9.42 -8.55
C ARG A 139 -14.31 -9.01 -8.33
N ILE A 140 -13.73 -9.44 -7.21
CA ILE A 140 -12.32 -9.18 -6.89
C ILE A 140 -11.39 -9.63 -8.02
N SER A 141 -11.65 -10.81 -8.62
CA SER A 141 -10.82 -11.38 -9.70
C SER A 141 -10.73 -10.50 -10.94
N ASP A 142 -11.72 -9.65 -11.16
CA ASP A 142 -11.87 -8.85 -12.38
C ASP A 142 -11.30 -7.44 -12.20
N VAL A 143 -11.06 -7.05 -10.95
CA VAL A 143 -10.60 -5.70 -10.58
C VAL A 143 -9.11 -5.68 -10.23
N ILE A 144 -8.63 -6.64 -9.43
CA ILE A 144 -7.25 -6.61 -8.94
C ILE A 144 -6.38 -7.66 -9.65
N TRP A 145 -5.12 -7.30 -9.91
CA TRP A 145 -4.15 -8.12 -10.64
C TRP A 145 -2.77 -8.11 -10.00
N GLY A 146 -1.85 -8.92 -10.53
CA GLY A 146 -0.44 -8.91 -10.15
C GLY A 146 -0.19 -8.98 -8.64
N LEU A 147 0.56 -8.00 -8.12
CA LEU A 147 0.92 -7.94 -6.72
C LEU A 147 -0.29 -7.69 -5.79
N GLN A 148 -1.31 -6.96 -6.24
CA GLN A 148 -2.56 -6.75 -5.49
C GLN A 148 -3.30 -8.08 -5.29
N LYS A 149 -3.45 -8.86 -6.37
CA LYS A 149 -4.07 -10.20 -6.31
C LYS A 149 -3.26 -11.14 -5.40
N ASN A 150 -1.93 -11.12 -5.52
CA ASN A 150 -1.05 -11.91 -4.64
C ASN A 150 -1.20 -11.51 -3.16
N LEU A 151 -1.32 -10.21 -2.86
CA LEU A 151 -1.60 -9.73 -1.50
C LEU A 151 -2.95 -10.25 -1.00
N TRP A 152 -4.02 -10.10 -1.80
CA TRP A 152 -5.35 -10.59 -1.45
C TRP A 152 -5.34 -12.08 -1.10
N THR A 153 -4.76 -12.92 -1.96
CA THR A 153 -4.62 -14.36 -1.70
C THR A 153 -3.81 -14.64 -0.42
N SER A 154 -2.80 -13.82 -0.12
CA SER A 154 -1.98 -14.00 1.08
C SER A 154 -2.73 -13.64 2.36
N VAL A 155 -3.50 -12.54 2.37
CA VAL A 155 -4.27 -12.14 3.56
C VAL A 155 -5.45 -13.07 3.82
N GLN A 156 -6.07 -13.64 2.78
CA GLN A 156 -7.14 -14.63 2.96
C GLN A 156 -6.68 -15.88 3.73
N LYS A 157 -5.40 -16.26 3.61
CA LYS A 157 -4.82 -17.38 4.37
C LYS A 157 -4.59 -17.04 5.85
N MET A 158 -4.61 -15.76 6.21
CA MET A 158 -4.42 -15.30 7.59
C MET A 158 -5.75 -15.16 8.35
N GLY A 159 -6.89 -15.22 7.66
CA GLY A 159 -8.21 -15.15 8.27
C GLY A 159 -9.24 -14.42 7.43
N ARG A 160 -10.28 -13.91 8.11
CA ARG A 160 -11.40 -13.21 7.46
C ARG A 160 -10.99 -11.79 7.09
N PHE A 161 -11.01 -11.50 5.80
CA PHE A 161 -10.82 -10.14 5.26
C PHE A 161 -12.00 -9.69 4.41
N THR A 162 -12.29 -8.39 4.47
CA THR A 162 -13.13 -7.66 3.53
C THR A 162 -12.26 -6.74 2.68
N LEU A 163 -12.39 -6.81 1.36
CA LEU A 163 -11.64 -5.96 0.45
C LEU A 163 -12.43 -4.73 0.03
N TRP A 164 -11.79 -3.58 0.16
CA TRP A 164 -12.23 -2.27 -0.29
C TRP A 164 -11.26 -1.76 -1.37
N TYR A 165 -11.78 -1.21 -2.45
CA TYR A 165 -10.99 -0.74 -3.58
C TYR A 165 -11.34 0.70 -3.91
N SER A 166 -10.33 1.55 -4.12
CA SER A 166 -10.54 2.95 -4.50
C SER A 166 -11.09 3.06 -5.91
N THR A 167 -12.10 3.92 -6.11
CA THR A 167 -12.70 4.15 -7.44
C THR A 167 -12.40 5.54 -8.01
N ASP A 168 -11.63 6.36 -7.29
CA ASP A 168 -11.23 7.69 -7.73
C ASP A 168 -10.26 7.61 -8.93
N GLN A 169 -10.73 8.09 -10.08
CA GLN A 169 -9.97 8.11 -11.34
C GLN A 169 -9.45 9.50 -11.71
N SER A 170 -9.61 10.50 -10.84
CA SER A 170 -9.14 11.87 -11.10
C SER A 170 -7.63 11.97 -11.35
N LYS A 171 -6.88 10.92 -11.01
CA LYS A 171 -5.42 10.83 -11.10
C LYS A 171 -4.93 9.78 -12.10
N ALA A 172 -5.84 9.04 -12.74
CA ALA A 172 -5.48 7.95 -13.62
C ALA A 172 -4.74 8.46 -14.87
N GLY A 173 -3.71 7.74 -15.32
CA GLY A 173 -2.95 8.06 -16.53
C GLY A 173 -2.02 9.28 -16.43
N THR A 174 -1.86 9.85 -15.23
CA THR A 174 -1.00 11.03 -15.02
C THR A 174 0.49 10.69 -14.88
N ASN A 175 0.84 9.40 -14.89
CA ASN A 175 2.20 8.88 -14.67
C ASN A 175 2.84 9.38 -13.37
N LYS A 176 2.01 9.58 -12.33
CA LYS A 176 2.41 10.08 -11.00
C LYS A 176 2.04 9.11 -9.88
N CYS A 177 2.00 7.81 -10.18
CA CYS A 177 1.57 6.78 -9.23
C CYS A 177 2.38 6.75 -7.94
N LEU A 178 3.71 6.92 -8.02
CA LEU A 178 4.58 7.05 -6.84
C LEU A 178 4.12 8.17 -5.92
N ARG A 179 3.92 9.37 -6.48
CA ARG A 179 3.55 10.56 -5.72
C ARG A 179 2.22 10.34 -5.00
N TYR A 180 1.19 9.91 -5.73
CA TYR A 180 -0.16 9.77 -5.17
C TYR A 180 -0.25 8.64 -4.15
N SER A 181 0.46 7.54 -4.39
CA SER A 181 0.54 6.44 -3.43
C SER A 181 1.26 6.84 -2.15
N LEU A 182 2.37 7.59 -2.23
CA LEU A 182 3.04 8.13 -1.04
C LEU A 182 2.21 9.19 -0.31
N GLU A 183 1.50 10.06 -1.03
CA GLU A 183 0.55 11.01 -0.44
C GLU A 183 -0.54 10.27 0.34
N GLN A 184 -1.04 9.15 -0.19
CA GLN A 184 -2.03 8.33 0.51
C GLN A 184 -1.44 7.62 1.74
N VAL A 185 -0.23 7.07 1.65
CA VAL A 185 0.49 6.48 2.80
C VAL A 185 0.70 7.51 3.89
N HIS A 186 1.13 8.73 3.53
CA HIS A 186 1.27 9.83 4.48
C HIS A 186 -0.06 10.18 5.15
N ARG A 187 -1.13 10.34 4.37
CA ARG A 187 -2.48 10.60 4.91
C ARG A 187 -2.93 9.51 5.89
N TRP A 188 -2.68 8.24 5.56
CA TRP A 188 -3.01 7.13 6.45
C TRP A 188 -2.11 7.05 7.68
N SER A 189 -0.84 7.46 7.59
CA SER A 189 0.07 7.52 8.74
C SER A 189 -0.34 8.57 9.78
N GLU A 190 -1.11 9.58 9.38
CA GLU A 190 -1.63 10.62 10.28
C GLU A 190 -2.93 10.22 10.99
N LEU A 191 -3.51 9.07 10.64
CA LEU A 191 -4.70 8.55 11.33
C LEU A 191 -4.36 8.12 12.76
N LYS A 192 -5.38 7.99 13.60
CA LYS A 192 -5.25 7.26 14.87
C LYS A 192 -5.24 5.75 14.64
N ASP A 193 -4.52 5.03 15.48
CA ASP A 193 -4.48 3.57 15.45
C ASP A 193 -5.71 2.93 16.11
N GLU A 194 -6.84 2.99 15.42
CA GLU A 194 -8.14 2.52 15.93
C GLU A 194 -8.76 1.46 15.02
N THR A 195 -9.57 0.56 15.61
CA THR A 195 -10.35 -0.43 14.85
C THR A 195 -11.37 0.25 13.93
N LEU A 196 -11.85 -0.47 12.91
CA LEU A 196 -12.98 -0.03 12.11
C LEU A 196 -14.27 -0.34 12.88
N GLN A 197 -15.04 0.70 13.17
CA GLN A 197 -16.26 0.63 13.99
C GLN A 197 -17.51 0.38 13.13
N THR A 198 -17.60 1.08 11.98
CA THR A 198 -18.77 1.02 11.09
C THR A 198 -18.35 1.13 9.62
N GLU A 199 -19.22 0.71 8.70
CA GLU A 199 -19.01 0.93 7.25
C GLU A 199 -19.17 2.41 6.84
N ARG A 200 -19.58 3.30 7.77
CA ARG A 200 -19.65 4.76 7.55
C ARG A 200 -18.37 5.49 7.96
N ASP A 201 -17.32 4.76 8.33
CA ASP A 201 -16.04 5.32 8.71
C ASP A 201 -15.45 6.17 7.57
N LEU A 202 -14.98 7.37 7.89
CA LEU A 202 -14.40 8.31 6.91
C LEU A 202 -13.16 7.75 6.20
N ARG A 203 -12.49 6.75 6.77
CA ARG A 203 -11.37 6.04 6.12
C ARG A 203 -11.82 5.26 4.89
N LEU A 204 -13.11 4.92 4.78
CA LEU A 204 -13.70 4.23 3.63
C LEU A 204 -14.21 5.18 2.54
N THR A 205 -14.17 6.50 2.74
CA THR A 205 -14.62 7.46 1.73
C THR A 205 -13.83 7.32 0.44
N GLY A 206 -14.54 7.15 -0.69
CA GLY A 206 -13.94 6.94 -2.01
C GLY A 206 -13.55 5.48 -2.30
N PHE A 207 -13.90 4.55 -1.41
CA PHE A 207 -13.72 3.12 -1.61
C PHE A 207 -15.07 2.41 -1.75
N ILE A 208 -15.07 1.33 -2.52
CA ILE A 208 -16.19 0.41 -2.59
C ILE A 208 -15.77 -0.98 -2.12
N LYS A 209 -16.72 -1.70 -1.55
CA LYS A 209 -16.54 -3.10 -1.16
C LYS A 209 -16.67 -3.98 -2.40
N LEU A 210 -15.67 -4.82 -2.65
CA LEU A 210 -15.71 -5.79 -3.75
C LEU A 210 -16.32 -7.12 -3.28
N THR A 211 -16.99 -7.81 -4.21
CA THR A 211 -17.60 -9.12 -3.93
C THR A 211 -16.58 -10.23 -4.07
N LYS A 212 -16.63 -11.19 -3.13
CA LYS A 212 -15.90 -12.45 -3.31
C LYS A 212 -16.46 -13.12 -4.59
N PRO A 213 -15.59 -13.79 -5.37
CA PRO A 213 -16.06 -14.62 -6.47
C PRO A 213 -17.06 -15.68 -5.99
#